data_AF-A0A8S3GWQ6-F1
#
_entry.id   AF-A0A8S3GWQ6-F1
#
_cell.length_a   1.000
_cell.length_b   1.000
_cell.length_c   1.000
_cell.angle_alpha   90.00
_cell.angle_beta   90.00
_cell.angle_gamma   90.00
#
_symmetry.space_group_name_H-M   'P 1'
#
loop_
_entity.id
_entity.type
_entity.pdbx_description
1 polymer ?
#
loop_
_entity_poly.entity_id
_entity_poly.type
_entity_poly.pdbx_seq_one_letter_code
_entity_poly.pdbx_strand_id
1 'polypeptide(L)'
;MNAAEGWIDVNHNKNLFSTATKPITDNIEIPEVTTHWMFESGIFDGFFFMGPTPRDIFKQYTTITGAAPLPPLWAIAYHQCRWNYIDEDDVRGVLNGFEQHQIPLDVIWLDIEHTNGKRYFTWDLKKFPNPEKLQNDIAFYRRKLVTISDPHIKKDDAYHIYSEAKARGYFVKTKDGQDYEGSCWPGSSMWLDFFNPDISQWYSQRYLLENYKGSTENLFLWNDMNEPSVFNGPEITFPKDLVHHGGWEDRE
;
A
#
# COMPACT_ATOMS: atom_id res chain seq x y z
N MET A 1 -19.02 -2.60 5.27
CA MET A 1 -18.52 -1.31 5.77
C MET A 1 -17.64 -1.62 6.97
N ASN A 2 -16.44 -2.16 6.82
CA ASN A 2 -15.58 -2.43 7.99
C ASN A 2 -15.24 -1.15 8.79
N ALA A 3 -14.53 -1.26 9.92
CA ALA A 3 -14.15 -0.11 10.74
C ALA A 3 -13.38 0.98 9.97
N ALA A 4 -12.69 0.63 8.87
CA ALA A 4 -12.02 1.58 7.97
C ALA A 4 -12.95 2.17 6.89
N GLU A 5 -14.09 1.53 6.60
CA GLU A 5 -15.14 1.95 5.66
C GLU A 5 -16.30 2.60 6.44
N GLY A 6 -16.07 3.79 6.99
CA GLY A 6 -17.13 4.60 7.61
C GLY A 6 -18.04 5.25 6.57
N TRP A 7 -19.36 5.28 6.83
CA TRP A 7 -20.28 6.11 6.06
C TRP A 7 -20.48 7.44 6.77
N ILE A 8 -20.23 8.55 6.06
CA ILE A 8 -20.38 9.91 6.57
C ILE A 8 -21.35 10.67 5.68
N ASP A 9 -22.56 10.90 6.17
CA ASP A 9 -23.49 11.84 5.54
C ASP A 9 -23.09 13.27 5.91
N VAL A 10 -22.94 14.14 4.92
CA VAL A 10 -22.66 15.56 5.11
C VAL A 10 -23.80 16.37 4.52
N ASN A 11 -24.56 17.04 5.38
CA ASN A 11 -25.65 17.91 4.98
C ASN A 11 -25.26 19.37 5.17
N HIS A 12 -25.25 20.11 4.06
CA HIS A 12 -25.06 21.55 4.06
C HIS A 12 -26.42 22.23 4.16
N ASN A 13 -26.80 22.70 5.34
CA ASN A 13 -28.01 23.48 5.51
C ASN A 13 -27.75 24.90 5.02
N LYS A 14 -28.19 25.21 3.80
CA LYS A 14 -28.56 26.58 3.46
C LYS A 14 -29.93 26.82 4.12
N ASN A 15 -29.96 27.49 5.26
CA ASN A 15 -31.23 27.84 5.92
C ASN A 15 -32.04 28.80 5.02
N LEU A 16 -32.80 28.25 4.07
CA LEU A 16 -33.78 28.96 3.25
C LEU A 16 -35.10 29.14 4.02
N PHE A 17 -35.02 29.61 5.27
CA PHE A 17 -36.19 30.05 6.02
C PHE A 17 -36.12 31.56 6.17
N SER A 18 -36.52 32.27 5.11
CA SER A 18 -36.98 33.66 5.22
C SER A 18 -38.21 33.66 6.13
N THR A 19 -38.01 33.81 7.43
CA THR A 19 -39.10 34.12 8.34
C THR A 19 -39.56 35.52 7.97
N ALA A 20 -40.70 35.61 7.28
CA ALA A 20 -41.41 36.87 7.10
C ALA A 20 -41.92 37.31 8.47
N THR A 21 -41.03 37.91 9.28
CA THR A 21 -41.23 38.69 10.54
C THR A 21 -39.99 38.62 11.45
N LYS A 22 -38.84 39.19 11.04
CA LYS A 22 -37.81 39.62 12.01
C LYS A 22 -37.25 40.99 11.65
N PRO A 23 -37.00 41.88 12.63
CA PRO A 23 -36.43 43.20 12.37
C PRO A 23 -34.99 43.06 11.87
N ILE A 24 -34.59 44.00 11.02
CA ILE A 24 -33.27 44.06 10.38
C ILE A 24 -32.22 44.38 11.47
N THR A 25 -31.61 43.34 12.02
CA THR A 25 -30.31 43.40 12.69
C THR A 25 -29.45 42.34 12.02
N ASP A 26 -28.38 42.78 11.34
CA ASP A 26 -27.42 41.99 10.57
C ASP A 26 -27.51 40.47 10.74
N ASN A 27 -28.31 39.83 9.88
CA ASN A 27 -28.38 38.37 9.77
C ASN A 27 -27.05 37.88 9.18
N ILE A 28 -26.07 37.63 10.04
CA ILE A 28 -24.93 36.80 9.67
C ILE A 28 -25.48 35.37 9.58
N GLU A 29 -25.79 34.92 8.36
CA GLU A 29 -26.01 33.50 8.10
C GLU A 29 -24.71 32.76 8.41
N ILE A 30 -24.67 32.07 9.54
CA ILE A 30 -23.58 31.15 9.86
C ILE A 30 -23.86 29.89 9.04
N PRO A 31 -22.99 29.50 8.10
CA PRO A 31 -23.16 28.25 7.36
C PRO A 31 -23.17 27.08 8.36
N GLU A 32 -24.25 26.30 8.35
CA GLU A 32 -24.38 25.12 9.19
C GLU A 32 -24.10 23.86 8.38
N VAL A 33 -23.21 23.03 8.89
CA VAL A 33 -22.91 21.70 8.33
C VAL A 33 -23.23 20.68 9.41
N THR A 34 -24.14 19.76 9.10
CA THR A 34 -24.42 18.61 9.96
C THR A 34 -23.82 17.35 9.35
N THR A 35 -23.18 16.54 10.18
CA THR A 35 -22.55 15.29 9.74
C THR A 35 -23.08 14.13 10.56
N HIS A 36 -23.40 13.01 9.91
CA HIS A 36 -23.83 11.78 10.57
C HIS A 36 -22.89 10.62 10.17
N TRP A 37 -22.34 9.96 11.18
CA TRP A 37 -21.25 9.00 11.03
C TRP A 37 -21.74 7.61 11.46
N MET A 38 -21.56 6.61 10.59
CA MET A 38 -21.99 5.23 10.82
C MET A 38 -20.83 4.28 10.51
N PHE A 39 -20.54 3.36 11.43
CA PHE A 39 -19.47 2.38 11.32
C PHE A 39 -20.03 0.99 11.69
N GLU A 40 -19.49 -0.10 11.12
CA GLU A 40 -19.98 -1.47 11.36
C GLU A 40 -19.52 -2.05 12.71
N SER A 41 -18.37 -1.62 13.23
CA SER A 41 -17.74 -2.17 14.43
C SER A 41 -16.90 -1.11 15.17
N GLY A 42 -16.27 -1.51 16.27
CA GLY A 42 -15.36 -0.66 17.05
C GLY A 42 -16.05 0.32 18.01
N ILE A 43 -15.29 1.30 18.49
CA ILE A 43 -15.75 2.37 19.37
C ILE A 43 -15.70 3.72 18.64
N PHE A 44 -16.54 4.66 19.07
CA PHE A 44 -16.39 6.05 18.66
C PHE A 44 -15.24 6.71 19.43
N ASP A 45 -14.13 7.00 18.75
CA ASP A 45 -13.00 7.77 19.27
C ASP A 45 -12.77 9.00 18.38
N GLY A 46 -13.06 10.19 18.92
CA GLY A 46 -13.16 11.43 18.15
C GLY A 46 -12.19 12.51 18.61
N PHE A 47 -11.40 13.05 17.68
CA PHE A 47 -10.46 14.15 17.92
C PHE A 47 -10.93 15.43 17.21
N PHE A 48 -11.09 16.53 17.95
CA PHE A 48 -11.52 17.82 17.41
C PHE A 48 -10.38 18.84 17.41
N PHE A 49 -9.98 19.26 16.21
CA PHE A 49 -8.89 20.22 16.00
C PHE A 49 -9.45 21.62 15.78
N MET A 50 -9.28 22.50 16.77
CA MET A 50 -9.97 23.80 16.82
C MET A 50 -9.22 24.94 16.11
N GLY A 51 -8.05 24.69 15.50
CA GLY A 51 -7.31 25.72 14.77
C GLY A 51 -6.72 26.81 15.68
N PRO A 52 -6.81 28.11 15.31
CA PRO A 52 -7.86 28.71 14.45
C PRO A 52 -7.52 28.77 12.96
N THR A 53 -6.27 28.49 12.56
CA THR A 53 -5.88 28.49 11.14
C THR A 53 -5.79 27.06 10.60
N PRO A 54 -5.95 26.85 9.27
CA PRO A 54 -5.68 25.55 8.66
C PRO A 54 -4.30 24.98 9.00
N ARG A 55 -3.28 25.85 9.14
CA ARG A 55 -1.93 25.46 9.55
C ARG A 55 -1.89 24.89 10.97
N ASP A 56 -2.66 25.48 11.89
CA ASP A 56 -2.71 25.00 13.28
C ASP A 56 -3.49 23.69 13.38
N ILE A 57 -4.54 23.50 12.57
CA ILE A 57 -5.23 22.21 12.43
C ILE A 57 -4.25 21.12 11.98
N PHE A 58 -3.44 21.37 10.93
CA PHE A 58 -2.44 20.41 10.49
C PHE A 58 -1.41 20.09 11.57
N LYS A 59 -0.95 21.09 12.35
CA LYS A 59 -0.03 20.85 13.48
C LYS A 59 -0.68 19.99 14.57
N GLN A 60 -1.93 20.28 14.94
CA GLN A 60 -2.64 19.53 15.96
C GLN A 60 -2.84 18.07 15.53
N TYR A 61 -3.24 17.84 14.28
CA TYR A 61 -3.37 16.51 13.71
C TYR A 61 -2.05 15.73 13.72
N THR A 62 -0.94 16.34 13.28
CA THR A 62 0.36 15.64 13.24
C THR A 62 0.97 15.39 14.62
N THR A 63 0.48 16.04 15.69
CA THR A 63 0.90 15.68 17.06
C THR A 63 0.45 14.27 17.47
N ILE A 64 -0.66 13.77 16.90
CA ILE A 64 -1.22 12.47 17.25
C ILE A 64 -0.93 11.39 16.20
N THR A 65 -0.88 11.72 14.91
CA THR A 65 -0.65 10.75 13.82
C THR A 65 0.80 10.69 13.35
N GLY A 66 1.64 11.61 13.82
CA GLY A 66 3.00 11.78 13.34
C GLY A 66 3.10 12.73 12.13
N ALA A 67 4.31 13.16 11.84
CA ALA A 67 4.61 13.97 10.66
C ALA A 67 4.95 13.08 9.46
N ALA A 68 4.73 13.60 8.26
CA ALA A 68 5.18 12.91 7.04
C ALA A 68 6.69 12.65 7.10
N PRO A 69 7.15 11.43 6.75
CA PRO A 69 8.57 11.12 6.72
C PRO A 69 9.27 11.98 5.65
N LEU A 70 10.50 12.40 5.92
CA LEU A 70 11.30 13.15 4.95
C LEU A 70 11.71 12.20 3.80
N PRO A 71 11.21 12.40 2.57
CA PRO A 71 11.62 11.53 1.46
C PRO A 71 13.11 11.77 1.13
N PRO A 72 13.85 10.73 0.71
CA PRO A 72 15.17 10.93 0.14
C PRO A 72 15.06 11.74 -1.16
N LEU A 73 16.08 12.53 -1.48
CA LEU A 73 16.02 13.51 -2.58
C LEU A 73 15.64 12.90 -3.94
N TRP A 74 16.11 11.69 -4.24
CA TRP A 74 15.81 11.00 -5.49
C TRP A 74 14.33 10.59 -5.60
N ALA A 75 13.61 10.43 -4.48
CA ALA A 75 12.21 9.96 -4.47
C ALA A 75 11.21 11.06 -4.85
N ILE A 76 11.64 12.32 -4.89
CA ILE A 76 10.81 13.45 -5.36
C ILE A 76 11.17 13.87 -6.79
N ALA A 77 12.09 13.14 -7.44
CA ALA A 77 12.51 13.39 -8.82
C ALA A 77 11.63 12.63 -9.81
N TYR A 78 12.03 12.56 -11.08
CA TYR A 78 11.26 11.88 -12.12
C TYR A 78 11.45 10.36 -12.07
N HIS A 79 10.31 9.65 -12.08
CA HIS A 79 10.22 8.19 -12.02
C HIS A 79 9.58 7.67 -13.32
N GLN A 80 10.15 6.61 -13.89
CA GLN A 80 9.65 5.96 -15.08
C GLN A 80 9.21 4.52 -14.75
N CYS A 81 7.95 4.21 -15.04
CA CYS A 81 7.33 2.91 -14.79
C CYS A 81 6.41 2.51 -15.97
N ARG A 82 6.22 1.20 -16.15
CA ARG A 82 5.11 0.61 -16.89
C ARG A 82 4.94 -0.86 -16.48
N TRP A 83 3.74 -1.39 -16.67
CA TRP A 83 3.50 -2.83 -16.62
C TRP A 83 3.66 -3.48 -18.02
N ASN A 84 4.64 -4.34 -18.29
CA ASN A 84 5.98 -4.39 -17.68
C ASN A 84 7.05 -3.99 -18.70
N TYR A 85 8.28 -3.78 -18.24
CA TYR A 85 9.47 -3.99 -19.07
C TYR A 85 9.69 -5.48 -19.37
N ILE A 86 10.17 -5.80 -20.56
CA ILE A 86 10.25 -7.20 -21.01
C ILE A 86 11.38 -7.95 -20.26
N ASP A 87 12.56 -7.34 -20.16
CA ASP A 87 13.79 -7.92 -19.62
C ASP A 87 14.82 -6.81 -19.27
N GLU A 88 16.04 -7.19 -18.89
CA GLU A 88 17.13 -6.24 -18.61
C GLU A 88 17.50 -5.36 -19.80
N ASP A 89 17.38 -5.86 -21.04
CA ASP A 89 17.79 -5.11 -22.23
C ASP A 89 16.77 -4.04 -22.59
N ASP A 90 15.48 -4.31 -22.40
CA ASP A 90 14.42 -3.30 -22.47
C ASP A 90 14.66 -2.17 -21.45
N VAL A 91 14.97 -2.52 -20.20
CA VAL A 91 15.32 -1.54 -19.14
C VAL A 91 16.52 -0.68 -19.56
N ARG A 92 17.60 -1.30 -20.08
CA ARG A 92 18.77 -0.56 -20.58
C ARG A 92 18.43 0.32 -21.79
N GLY A 93 17.58 -0.16 -22.68
CA GLY A 93 17.09 0.59 -23.84
C GLY A 93 16.37 1.87 -23.42
N VAL A 94 15.48 1.77 -22.42
CA VAL A 94 14.76 2.93 -21.84
C VAL A 94 15.74 3.91 -21.21
N LEU A 95 16.65 3.44 -20.35
CA LEU A 95 17.66 4.29 -19.70
C LEU A 95 18.50 5.04 -20.74
N ASN A 96 18.97 4.35 -21.78
CA ASN A 96 19.70 4.96 -22.88
C ASN A 96 18.85 5.96 -23.67
N GLY A 97 17.55 5.71 -23.82
CA GLY A 97 16.61 6.66 -24.41
C GLY A 97 16.57 8.00 -23.66
N PHE A 98 16.53 7.96 -22.31
CA PHE A 98 16.59 9.18 -21.49
C PHE A 98 17.91 9.94 -21.68
N GLU A 99 19.04 9.23 -21.74
CA GLU A 99 20.35 9.86 -22.04
C GLU A 99 20.37 10.52 -23.42
N GLN A 100 19.95 9.79 -24.47
CA GLN A 100 19.98 10.26 -25.85
C GLN A 100 19.13 11.52 -26.06
N HIS A 101 18.00 11.62 -25.36
CA HIS A 101 17.07 12.75 -25.48
C HIS A 101 17.30 13.82 -24.41
N GLN A 102 18.32 13.66 -23.55
CA GLN A 102 18.68 14.60 -22.49
C GLN A 102 17.50 14.88 -21.53
N ILE A 103 16.71 13.85 -21.22
CA ILE A 103 15.59 13.94 -20.28
C ILE A 103 16.07 13.39 -18.92
N PRO A 104 15.91 14.14 -17.82
CA PRO A 104 16.32 13.67 -16.50
C PRO A 104 15.47 12.49 -16.04
N LEU A 105 16.12 11.52 -15.41
CA LEU A 105 15.51 10.32 -14.84
C LEU A 105 16.30 9.89 -13.62
N ASP A 106 15.62 9.64 -12.50
CA ASP A 106 16.22 9.19 -11.26
C ASP A 106 15.87 7.74 -10.94
N VAL A 107 14.66 7.29 -11.27
CA VAL A 107 14.17 5.97 -10.85
C VAL A 107 13.47 5.24 -11.99
N ILE A 108 13.87 3.99 -12.22
CA ILE A 108 13.15 3.07 -13.09
C ILE A 108 12.49 1.97 -12.24
N TRP A 109 11.29 1.56 -12.63
CA TRP A 109 10.43 0.66 -11.85
C TRP A 109 10.21 -0.66 -12.59
N LEU A 110 10.16 -1.76 -11.84
CA LEU A 110 9.83 -3.09 -12.33
C LEU A 110 8.53 -3.58 -11.68
N ASP A 111 7.54 -3.82 -12.52
CA ASP A 111 6.24 -4.40 -12.18
C ASP A 111 6.34 -5.94 -12.09
N ILE A 112 5.22 -6.63 -11.83
CA ILE A 112 5.14 -8.03 -11.40
C ILE A 112 5.84 -9.04 -12.32
N GLU A 113 6.04 -8.72 -13.60
CA GLU A 113 6.66 -9.63 -14.57
C GLU A 113 8.18 -9.77 -14.41
N HIS A 114 8.82 -8.99 -13.52
CA HIS A 114 10.23 -9.19 -13.15
C HIS A 114 10.44 -10.40 -12.22
N THR A 115 9.38 -10.80 -11.51
CA THR A 115 9.43 -11.91 -10.56
C THR A 115 9.33 -13.27 -11.27
N ASN A 116 9.80 -14.35 -10.62
CA ASN A 116 9.59 -15.70 -11.11
C ASN A 116 8.14 -16.17 -10.88
N GLY A 117 7.25 -15.83 -11.82
CA GLY A 117 5.86 -16.25 -11.80
C GLY A 117 5.06 -15.65 -10.64
N LYS A 118 5.27 -14.35 -10.36
CA LYS A 118 4.56 -13.59 -9.31
C LYS A 118 4.84 -14.14 -7.91
N ARG A 119 6.05 -14.66 -7.72
CA ARG A 119 6.64 -14.96 -6.41
C ARG A 119 7.52 -13.78 -6.04
N TYR A 120 7.06 -12.90 -5.15
CA TYR A 120 7.84 -11.76 -4.67
C TYR A 120 9.16 -12.22 -4.01
N PHE A 121 10.14 -11.34 -3.88
CA PHE A 121 11.51 -11.69 -3.45
C PHE A 121 12.23 -12.68 -4.37
N THR A 122 11.82 -12.77 -5.64
CA THR A 122 12.49 -13.60 -6.66
C THR A 122 12.64 -12.83 -7.96
N TRP A 123 13.52 -13.31 -8.83
CA TRP A 123 13.74 -12.77 -10.17
C TRP A 123 13.45 -13.84 -11.22
N ASP A 124 12.77 -13.48 -12.32
CA ASP A 124 12.71 -14.34 -13.50
C ASP A 124 14.08 -14.31 -14.20
N LEU A 125 14.94 -15.27 -13.86
CA LEU A 125 16.32 -15.33 -14.37
C LEU A 125 16.44 -15.54 -15.89
N LYS A 126 15.33 -15.78 -16.61
CA LYS A 126 15.36 -15.77 -18.08
C LYS A 126 15.31 -14.34 -18.64
N LYS A 127 14.59 -13.44 -17.96
CA LYS A 127 14.44 -12.03 -18.34
C LYS A 127 15.45 -11.13 -17.61
N PHE A 128 15.73 -11.47 -16.36
CA PHE A 128 16.64 -10.77 -15.46
C PHE A 128 17.74 -11.71 -14.96
N PRO A 129 18.65 -12.17 -15.84
CA PRO A 129 19.69 -13.13 -15.48
C PRO A 129 20.76 -12.59 -14.52
N ASN A 130 20.95 -11.27 -14.46
CA ASN A 130 21.97 -10.60 -13.65
C ASN A 130 21.39 -9.37 -12.90
N PRO A 131 20.42 -9.57 -11.99
CA PRO A 131 19.68 -8.47 -11.37
C PRO A 131 20.58 -7.53 -10.55
N GLU A 132 21.61 -8.07 -9.88
CA GLU A 132 22.59 -7.26 -9.14
C GLU A 132 23.42 -6.39 -10.09
N LYS A 133 23.81 -6.93 -11.25
CA LYS A 133 24.55 -6.16 -12.26
C LYS A 133 23.68 -5.04 -12.82
N LEU A 134 22.41 -5.32 -13.14
CA LEU A 134 21.46 -4.30 -13.60
C LEU A 134 21.37 -3.14 -12.58
N GLN A 135 21.19 -3.44 -11.31
CA GLN A 135 21.12 -2.43 -10.24
C GLN A 135 22.41 -1.63 -10.12
N ASN A 136 23.57 -2.29 -10.18
CA ASN A 136 24.87 -1.62 -10.11
C ASN A 136 25.12 -0.73 -11.35
N ASP A 137 24.72 -1.18 -12.54
CA ASP A 137 24.79 -0.38 -13.78
C ASP A 137 23.90 0.87 -13.66
N ILE A 138 22.68 0.74 -13.12
CA ILE A 138 21.76 1.87 -12.85
C ILE A 138 22.39 2.83 -11.83
N ALA A 139 22.94 2.28 -10.73
CA ALA A 139 23.54 3.05 -9.65
C ALA A 139 24.80 3.80 -10.08
N PHE A 140 25.56 3.28 -11.05
CA PHE A 140 26.72 3.97 -11.63
C PHE A 140 26.34 5.32 -12.23
N TYR A 141 25.15 5.42 -12.83
CA TYR A 141 24.57 6.68 -13.32
C TYR A 141 23.79 7.46 -12.25
N ARG A 142 23.99 7.14 -10.96
CA ARG A 142 23.33 7.75 -9.79
C ARG A 142 21.81 7.59 -9.76
N ARG A 143 21.27 6.61 -10.49
CA ARG A 143 19.84 6.26 -10.49
C ARG A 143 19.51 5.16 -9.49
N LYS A 144 18.21 4.91 -9.29
CA LYS A 144 17.67 3.87 -8.40
C LYS A 144 16.73 2.94 -9.17
N LEU A 145 16.57 1.72 -8.64
CA LEU A 145 15.61 0.74 -9.12
C LEU A 145 14.52 0.53 -8.06
N VAL A 146 13.25 0.54 -8.46
CA VAL A 146 12.13 0.13 -7.61
C VAL A 146 11.54 -1.18 -8.13
N THR A 147 11.28 -2.14 -7.26
CA THR A 147 10.55 -3.38 -7.59
C THR A 147 9.25 -3.48 -6.79
N ILE A 148 8.21 -3.98 -7.44
CA ILE A 148 6.94 -4.28 -6.79
C ILE A 148 7.03 -5.49 -5.84
N SER A 149 6.32 -5.45 -4.72
CA SER A 149 6.10 -6.55 -3.79
C SER A 149 4.69 -6.44 -3.18
N ASP A 150 3.79 -7.31 -3.62
CA ASP A 150 2.40 -7.31 -3.15
C ASP A 150 2.25 -8.23 -1.92
N PRO A 151 1.21 -8.04 -1.09
CA PRO A 151 1.05 -8.79 0.16
C PRO A 151 0.46 -10.20 -0.02
N HIS A 152 0.12 -10.60 -1.25
CA HIS A 152 -0.39 -11.92 -1.55
C HIS A 152 0.76 -12.89 -1.92
N ILE A 153 0.79 -14.04 -1.26
CA ILE A 153 1.85 -15.04 -1.35
C ILE A 153 1.32 -16.22 -2.17
N LYS A 154 1.95 -16.48 -3.32
CA LYS A 154 1.62 -17.64 -4.17
C LYS A 154 1.62 -18.94 -3.35
N LYS A 155 0.54 -19.73 -3.47
CA LYS A 155 0.45 -21.06 -2.87
C LYS A 155 1.33 -22.06 -3.63
N ASP A 156 2.55 -22.26 -3.15
CA ASP A 156 3.54 -23.13 -3.78
C ASP A 156 4.57 -23.61 -2.75
N ASP A 157 4.59 -24.91 -2.42
CA ASP A 157 5.51 -25.47 -1.42
C ASP A 157 7.00 -25.31 -1.82
N ALA A 158 7.32 -25.07 -3.10
CA ALA A 158 8.68 -24.77 -3.56
C ALA A 158 9.07 -23.29 -3.38
N TYR A 159 8.12 -22.41 -3.05
CA TYR A 159 8.37 -21.00 -2.78
C TYR A 159 8.66 -20.78 -1.30
N HIS A 160 9.91 -20.43 -0.98
CA HIS A 160 10.40 -20.34 0.39
C HIS A 160 9.57 -19.42 1.31
N ILE A 161 9.10 -18.27 0.82
CA ILE A 161 8.24 -17.36 1.61
C ILE A 161 6.93 -18.05 2.01
N TYR A 162 6.31 -18.76 1.07
CA TYR A 162 5.09 -19.51 1.35
C TYR A 162 5.33 -20.65 2.33
N SER A 163 6.36 -21.48 2.09
CA SER A 163 6.61 -22.65 2.94
C SER A 163 7.02 -22.27 4.36
N GLU A 164 7.80 -21.20 4.54
CA GLU A 164 8.12 -20.64 5.86
C GLU A 164 6.89 -20.05 6.56
N ALA A 165 6.08 -19.25 5.87
CA ALA A 165 4.86 -18.66 6.44
C ALA A 165 3.86 -19.75 6.85
N LYS A 166 3.67 -20.76 6.01
CA LYS A 166 2.84 -21.95 6.29
C LYS A 166 3.33 -22.69 7.53
N ALA A 167 4.62 -22.97 7.63
CA ALA A 167 5.21 -23.68 8.77
C ALA A 167 5.05 -22.93 10.09
N ARG A 168 4.97 -21.59 10.03
CA ARG A 168 4.79 -20.73 11.21
C ARG A 168 3.33 -20.33 11.46
N GLY A 169 2.41 -20.71 10.58
CA GLY A 169 0.99 -20.38 10.70
C GLY A 169 0.68 -18.88 10.52
N TYR A 170 1.43 -18.20 9.65
CA TYR A 170 1.38 -16.73 9.48
C TYR A 170 0.29 -16.20 8.54
N PHE A 171 -0.53 -17.07 7.96
CA PHE A 171 -1.60 -16.63 7.08
C PHE A 171 -2.85 -16.22 7.86
N VAL A 172 -3.58 -15.26 7.32
CA VAL A 172 -4.94 -14.90 7.74
C VAL A 172 -5.82 -16.16 7.74
N LYS A 173 -6.72 -16.29 8.71
CA LYS A 173 -7.52 -17.50 8.92
C LYS A 173 -8.96 -17.30 8.47
N THR A 174 -9.60 -18.39 8.03
CA THR A 174 -11.05 -18.47 7.98
C THR A 174 -11.61 -18.62 9.41
N LYS A 175 -12.91 -18.38 9.59
CA LYS A 175 -13.60 -18.63 10.87
C LYS A 175 -13.44 -20.06 11.43
N ASP A 176 -13.20 -21.04 10.54
CA ASP A 176 -12.99 -22.44 10.91
C ASP A 176 -11.51 -22.74 11.25
N GLY A 177 -10.67 -21.71 11.31
CA GLY A 177 -9.25 -21.78 11.71
C GLY A 177 -8.30 -22.28 10.61
N GLN A 178 -8.77 -22.42 9.37
CA GLN A 178 -7.93 -22.80 8.24
C GLN A 178 -7.23 -21.58 7.63
N ASP A 179 -6.10 -21.76 6.96
CA ASP A 179 -5.48 -20.66 6.20
C ASP A 179 -6.42 -20.19 5.08
N TYR A 180 -6.60 -18.88 4.95
CA TYR A 180 -7.42 -18.29 3.90
C TYR A 180 -6.70 -18.34 2.53
N GLU A 181 -7.37 -18.97 1.56
CA GLU A 181 -6.93 -19.03 0.17
C GLU A 181 -7.88 -18.24 -0.73
N GLY A 182 -7.31 -17.43 -1.60
CA GLY A 182 -8.00 -16.65 -2.62
C GLY A 182 -7.23 -16.62 -3.94
N SER A 183 -7.65 -15.75 -4.85
CA SER A 183 -6.99 -15.57 -6.15
C SER A 183 -6.44 -14.15 -6.29
N CYS A 184 -5.21 -14.05 -6.78
CA CYS A 184 -4.61 -12.79 -7.23
C CYS A 184 -3.68 -13.06 -8.44
N TRP A 185 -2.68 -12.20 -8.70
CA TRP A 185 -1.79 -12.32 -9.86
C TRP A 185 -1.13 -13.70 -10.07
N PRO A 186 -0.61 -14.40 -9.03
CA PRO A 186 -0.05 -15.73 -9.20
C PRO A 186 -1.10 -16.85 -9.27
N GLY A 187 -2.39 -16.55 -9.30
CA GLY A 187 -3.49 -17.50 -9.12
C GLY A 187 -3.76 -17.74 -7.64
N SER A 188 -3.83 -19.02 -7.22
CA SER A 188 -4.01 -19.41 -5.82
C SER A 188 -2.95 -18.74 -4.91
N SER A 189 -3.44 -17.95 -3.97
CA SER A 189 -2.66 -17.07 -3.10
C SER A 189 -3.17 -17.10 -1.67
N MET A 190 -2.26 -16.83 -0.73
CA MET A 190 -2.50 -16.67 0.70
C MET A 190 -2.08 -15.26 1.11
N TRP A 191 -2.60 -14.74 2.23
CA TRP A 191 -2.19 -13.42 2.72
C TRP A 191 -1.60 -13.52 4.12
N LEU A 192 -0.49 -12.82 4.34
CA LEU A 192 0.14 -12.71 5.65
C LEU A 192 -0.71 -11.84 6.56
N ASP A 193 -0.85 -12.26 7.82
CA ASP A 193 -1.60 -11.50 8.81
C ASP A 193 -0.72 -10.42 9.47
N PHE A 194 -0.66 -9.24 8.86
CA PHE A 194 0.17 -8.14 9.34
C PHE A 194 -0.32 -7.50 10.67
N PHE A 195 -1.48 -7.89 11.19
CA PHE A 195 -1.93 -7.53 12.55
C PHE A 195 -1.06 -8.17 13.63
N ASN A 196 -0.37 -9.27 13.30
CA ASN A 196 0.62 -9.86 14.18
C ASN A 196 1.97 -9.11 14.05
N PRO A 197 2.48 -8.48 15.12
CA PRO A 197 3.75 -7.76 15.06
C PRO A 197 4.94 -8.67 14.73
N ASP A 198 4.90 -9.95 15.12
CA ASP A 198 5.95 -10.92 14.80
C ASP A 198 6.01 -11.18 13.29
N ILE A 199 4.86 -11.15 12.60
CA ILE A 199 4.77 -11.35 11.14
C ILE A 199 5.32 -10.13 10.43
N SER A 200 5.00 -8.92 10.91
CA SER A 200 5.57 -7.67 10.40
C SER A 200 7.10 -7.64 10.56
N GLN A 201 7.61 -7.99 11.75
CA GLN A 201 9.05 -8.06 12.00
C GLN A 201 9.70 -9.13 11.12
N TRP A 202 9.12 -10.33 11.06
CA TRP A 202 9.58 -11.39 10.17
C TRP A 202 9.65 -10.82 8.77
N TYR A 203 8.53 -10.37 8.17
CA TYR A 203 8.46 -9.94 6.77
C TYR A 203 9.44 -8.82 6.43
N SER A 204 9.67 -7.88 7.35
CA SER A 204 10.69 -6.83 7.18
C SER A 204 12.10 -7.39 6.96
N GLN A 205 12.47 -8.49 7.63
CA GLN A 205 13.79 -9.12 7.47
C GLN A 205 13.99 -9.70 6.07
N ARG A 206 12.92 -9.94 5.32
CA ARG A 206 13.03 -10.43 3.95
C ARG A 206 13.60 -9.42 2.99
N TYR A 207 13.56 -8.14 3.33
CA TYR A 207 14.22 -7.07 2.57
C TYR A 207 15.71 -6.92 2.90
N LEU A 208 16.25 -7.68 3.87
CA LEU A 208 17.69 -7.73 4.10
C LEU A 208 18.39 -8.40 2.91
N LEU A 209 19.57 -7.89 2.54
CA LEU A 209 20.31 -8.32 1.35
C LEU A 209 20.64 -9.82 1.35
N GLU A 210 20.89 -10.38 2.54
CA GLU A 210 21.13 -11.81 2.69
C GLU A 210 19.90 -12.67 2.39
N ASN A 211 18.69 -12.12 2.52
CA ASN A 211 17.42 -12.83 2.32
C ASN A 211 16.82 -12.55 0.94
N TYR A 212 16.90 -11.33 0.43
CA TYR A 212 16.46 -11.01 -0.93
C TYR A 212 17.60 -11.18 -1.94
N LYS A 213 17.81 -12.43 -2.37
CA LYS A 213 18.84 -12.75 -3.37
C LYS A 213 18.61 -11.97 -4.67
N GLY A 214 19.69 -11.37 -5.18
CA GLY A 214 19.63 -10.51 -6.36
C GLY A 214 19.33 -9.04 -6.05
N SER A 215 19.08 -8.66 -4.80
CA SER A 215 18.92 -7.25 -4.39
C SER A 215 20.24 -6.60 -4.00
N THR A 216 20.29 -5.27 -4.05
CA THR A 216 21.40 -4.43 -3.61
C THR A 216 20.87 -3.25 -2.81
N GLU A 217 21.75 -2.46 -2.19
CA GLU A 217 21.39 -1.22 -1.49
C GLU A 217 20.73 -0.15 -2.39
N ASN A 218 20.75 -0.33 -3.71
CA ASN A 218 20.11 0.58 -4.67
C ASN A 218 18.69 0.12 -5.10
N LEU A 219 18.18 -0.95 -4.48
CA LEU A 219 16.82 -1.44 -4.70
C LEU A 219 15.85 -0.85 -3.67
N PHE A 220 14.73 -0.34 -4.17
CA PHE A 220 13.62 0.20 -3.39
C PHE A 220 12.33 -0.52 -3.75
N LEU A 221 11.27 -0.23 -3.00
CA LEU A 221 10.07 -1.08 -2.96
C LEU A 221 8.81 -0.31 -3.31
N TRP A 222 7.92 -1.00 -3.98
CA TRP A 222 6.54 -0.59 -4.23
C TRP A 222 5.62 -1.68 -3.67
N ASN A 223 4.70 -1.31 -2.78
CA ASN A 223 3.62 -2.21 -2.36
C ASN A 223 2.35 -1.84 -3.13
N ASP A 224 1.78 -2.83 -3.82
CA ASP A 224 0.49 -2.72 -4.51
C ASP A 224 -0.47 -3.79 -3.98
N MET A 225 -1.73 -3.72 -4.41
CA MET A 225 -2.77 -4.72 -4.13
C MET A 225 -3.01 -4.94 -2.61
N ASN A 226 -2.77 -3.91 -1.80
CA ASN A 226 -2.68 -3.99 -0.35
C ASN A 226 -3.91 -3.45 0.40
N GLU A 227 -5.04 -3.36 -0.28
CA GLU A 227 -6.36 -3.12 0.34
C GLU A 227 -6.76 -4.12 1.43
N PRO A 228 -6.59 -5.47 1.29
CA PRO A 228 -5.93 -6.26 0.24
C PRO A 228 -6.82 -6.71 -0.92
N SER A 229 -6.29 -6.67 -2.14
CA SER A 229 -7.03 -7.11 -3.33
C SER A 229 -7.13 -8.64 -3.42
N VAL A 230 -8.37 -9.14 -3.55
CA VAL A 230 -8.69 -10.56 -3.76
C VAL A 230 -9.66 -10.71 -4.92
N PHE A 231 -9.19 -11.22 -6.07
CA PHE A 231 -9.96 -11.20 -7.32
C PHE A 231 -11.28 -11.96 -7.29
N ASN A 232 -11.37 -12.99 -6.44
CA ASN A 232 -12.56 -13.80 -6.23
C ASN A 232 -13.27 -13.52 -4.89
N GLY A 233 -12.82 -12.51 -4.16
CA GLY A 233 -13.41 -12.09 -2.89
C GLY A 233 -14.60 -11.15 -3.10
N PRO A 234 -15.45 -10.96 -2.07
CA PRO A 234 -16.50 -9.94 -2.11
C PRO A 234 -15.85 -8.57 -2.32
N GLU A 235 -16.42 -7.76 -3.21
CA GLU A 235 -15.94 -6.39 -3.48
C GLU A 235 -14.45 -6.33 -3.89
N ILE A 236 -13.89 -7.44 -4.39
CA ILE A 236 -12.46 -7.59 -4.74
C ILE A 236 -11.54 -7.45 -3.50
N THR A 237 -12.03 -7.82 -2.31
CA THR A 237 -11.28 -7.81 -1.05
C THR A 237 -11.62 -9.03 -0.18
N PHE A 238 -11.13 -9.08 1.07
CA PHE A 238 -11.41 -10.15 2.01
C PHE A 238 -12.90 -10.30 2.36
N PRO A 239 -13.35 -11.54 2.61
CA PRO A 239 -14.55 -11.79 3.41
C PRO A 239 -14.43 -11.15 4.80
N LYS A 240 -15.50 -10.47 5.23
CA LYS A 240 -15.55 -9.75 6.51
C LYS A 240 -15.44 -10.65 7.76
N ASP A 241 -15.60 -11.96 7.63
CA ASP A 241 -15.50 -12.96 8.71
C ASP A 241 -14.16 -13.71 8.75
N LEU A 242 -13.15 -13.23 8.01
CA LEU A 242 -11.78 -13.69 8.21
C LEU A 242 -11.27 -13.26 9.58
N VAL A 243 -10.43 -14.09 10.18
CA VAL A 243 -9.93 -13.93 11.54
C VAL A 243 -8.44 -13.60 11.51
N HIS A 244 -8.10 -12.52 12.19
CA HIS A 244 -6.76 -11.96 12.34
C HIS A 244 -6.21 -12.21 13.76
N HIS A 245 -4.94 -11.86 13.95
CA HIS A 245 -4.23 -11.90 15.21
C HIS A 245 -5.03 -11.20 16.32
N GLY A 246 -5.15 -11.86 17.48
CA GLY A 246 -5.96 -11.36 18.59
C GLY A 246 -7.45 -11.76 18.51
N GLY A 247 -7.87 -12.46 17.45
CA GLY A 247 -9.26 -12.91 17.28
C GLY A 247 -10.19 -11.86 16.68
N TRP A 248 -9.62 -10.75 16.17
CA TRP A 248 -10.36 -9.72 15.45
C TRP A 248 -10.81 -10.23 14.09
N GLU A 249 -12.02 -9.85 13.70
CA GLU A 249 -12.51 -10.09 12.34
C GLU A 249 -11.99 -9.02 11.37
N ASP A 250 -11.90 -9.33 10.08
CA ASP A 250 -11.52 -8.35 9.02
C ASP A 250 -12.46 -7.12 8.95
N ARG A 251 -13.66 -7.23 9.53
CA ARG A 251 -14.58 -6.09 9.66
C ARG A 251 -14.15 -5.05 10.70
N GLU A 252 -13.16 -5.34 11.54
CA GLU A 252 -12.70 -4.53 12.68
C GLU A 252 -11.38 -3.83 12.39
#